data_AF-A0A532T9L0-F1
#
_entry.id   AF-A0A532T9L0-F1
#
_cell.length_a   1.000
_cell.length_b   1.000
_cell.length_c   1.000
_cell.angle_alpha   90.00
_cell.angle_beta   90.00
_cell.angle_gamma   90.00
#
_symmetry.space_group_name_H-M   'P 1'
#
loop_
_entity.id
_entity.type
_entity.pdbx_description
1 polymer ?
#
loop_
_entity_poly.entity_id
_entity_poly.type
_entity_poly.pdbx_seq_one_letter_code
_entity_poly.pdbx_strand_id
1 'polypeptide(L)'
;MSTNIIESKPINNNIFFVIPSWGNLLGYPTLGKYAHHNISKISQDPVIFLGGTECAISTDKGTLYYLFGLGYYYLKFELQSGRYITDNRQLTGLILSDFVYDHLATSKNITLENEKDVIVSENLFKLPIDLSYKTESKKTFIQGTLMRNLFIPYKDVFLEFMESIQNLQSLLIERNKHMLLSTHWDFYNQILISKEKELKTNYLQATAGLDNITTGVNILLNQHFNSSQLQEINNTIKHFKEVFSSIEYDPMYLFSIIENSAKFLRGGTPIPSLEKEISKKMPKESILISAESAMESFREWPDIFRRQSKEQLEKSFIPEETVKYQPKESIGLQKPAVGKFKKKDIDFELRTVKRPFVGFKPLPTIPIDNLLDILATLRKVVEEDFDIKSIGKTLEIARDNIKREVLHANFLWDMSKYSNDYQRIEPNIGLGFNEKEDLLREIDYWIKISQKHYAKF
;
A
#
# COMPACT_ATOMS: atom_id res chain seq x y z
N MET A 1 -5.29 9.92 44.32
CA MET A 1 -4.19 10.90 44.16
C MET A 1 -4.52 11.72 42.93
N SER A 2 -4.74 13.02 43.10
CA SER A 2 -5.15 13.94 42.04
C SER A 2 -3.92 14.33 41.21
N THR A 3 -3.80 13.77 40.01
CA THR A 3 -2.86 14.22 39.00
C THR A 3 -3.28 15.63 38.57
N ASN A 4 -2.44 16.63 38.85
CA ASN A 4 -2.60 17.99 38.33
C ASN A 4 -2.35 17.96 36.81
N ILE A 5 -3.36 17.60 36.04
CA ILE A 5 -3.37 17.81 34.59
C ILE A 5 -3.44 19.32 34.41
N ILE A 6 -2.34 19.93 33.95
CA ILE A 6 -2.38 21.32 33.47
C ILE A 6 -3.38 21.32 32.32
N GLU A 7 -4.49 22.06 32.46
CA GLU A 7 -5.58 22.09 31.47
C GLU A 7 -5.04 22.52 30.10
N SER A 8 -4.73 21.54 29.25
CA SER A 8 -4.45 21.80 27.85
C SER A 8 -5.74 21.74 27.06
N LYS A 9 -6.08 22.87 26.46
CA LYS A 9 -7.27 23.01 25.64
C LYS A 9 -6.98 22.44 24.24
N PRO A 10 -7.88 21.64 23.64
CA PRO A 10 -7.77 21.28 22.24
C PRO A 10 -7.70 22.53 21.37
N ILE A 11 -6.80 22.53 20.40
CA ILE A 11 -6.60 23.62 19.44
C ILE A 11 -7.05 23.12 18.08
N ASN A 12 -7.98 23.85 17.45
CA ASN A 12 -8.39 23.54 16.09
C ASN A 12 -7.31 24.02 15.11
N ASN A 13 -6.76 23.09 14.35
CA ASN A 13 -5.67 23.30 13.41
C ASN A 13 -5.84 22.34 12.23
N ASN A 14 -6.20 22.89 11.08
CA ASN A 14 -6.47 22.12 9.86
C ASN A 14 -5.14 21.83 9.15
N ILE A 15 -4.58 20.65 9.39
CA ILE A 15 -3.29 20.23 8.85
C ILE A 15 -3.41 18.95 8.03
N PHE A 16 -2.62 18.86 6.99
CA PHE A 16 -2.31 17.63 6.30
C PHE A 16 -0.98 17.10 6.85
N PHE A 17 -1.02 15.88 7.38
CA PHE A 17 0.05 15.30 8.19
C PHE A 17 0.30 13.86 7.73
N VAL A 18 1.52 13.55 7.30
CA VAL A 18 1.87 12.22 6.78
C VAL A 18 3.19 11.75 7.35
N ILE A 19 3.16 10.55 7.94
CA ILE A 19 4.35 9.79 8.32
C ILE A 19 4.60 8.78 7.19
N PRO A 20 5.69 8.89 6.40
CA PRO A 20 5.92 8.03 5.23
C PRO A 20 6.12 6.56 5.58
N SER A 21 6.65 6.27 6.76
CA SER A 21 6.82 4.91 7.28
C SER A 21 6.73 4.90 8.79
N TRP A 22 5.68 4.27 9.32
CA TRP A 22 5.45 4.11 10.75
C TRP A 22 6.55 3.28 11.42
N GLY A 23 6.90 2.16 10.82
CA GLY A 23 7.96 1.27 11.26
C GLY A 23 9.30 1.99 11.27
N ASN A 24 9.67 2.75 10.22
CA ASN A 24 10.92 3.50 10.23
C ASN A 24 10.97 4.54 11.36
N LEU A 25 9.87 5.27 11.58
CA LEU A 25 9.76 6.24 12.67
C LEU A 25 10.02 5.58 14.03
N LEU A 26 9.41 4.43 14.29
CA LEU A 26 9.54 3.71 15.56
C LEU A 26 10.82 2.86 15.67
N GLY A 27 11.60 2.75 14.59
CA GLY A 27 12.73 1.82 14.52
C GLY A 27 12.29 0.35 14.53
N TYR A 28 11.29 0.01 13.73
CA TYR A 28 10.70 -1.31 13.51
C TYR A 28 10.62 -2.14 14.79
N PRO A 29 9.71 -1.82 15.72
CA PRO A 29 9.53 -2.60 16.94
C PRO A 29 9.05 -4.03 16.67
N THR A 30 8.27 -4.24 15.61
CA THR A 30 7.76 -5.55 15.18
C THR A 30 7.41 -5.56 13.69
N LEU A 31 7.37 -6.75 13.08
CA LEU A 31 6.72 -6.97 11.79
C LEU A 31 5.24 -7.35 11.95
N GLY A 32 4.86 -7.85 13.12
CA GLY A 32 3.50 -8.23 13.46
C GLY A 32 3.05 -9.57 12.85
N LYS A 33 1.73 -9.80 12.89
CA LYS A 33 1.09 -11.00 12.35
C LYS A 33 -0.10 -10.64 11.48
N TYR A 34 -0.43 -11.52 10.54
CA TYR A 34 -1.63 -11.42 9.74
C TYR A 34 -2.26 -12.81 9.58
N ALA A 35 -3.54 -12.94 9.94
CA ALA A 35 -4.26 -14.22 9.93
C ALA A 35 -3.47 -15.36 10.60
N HIS A 36 -2.89 -15.09 11.78
CA HIS A 36 -2.02 -16.00 12.55
C HIS A 36 -0.65 -16.33 11.96
N HIS A 37 -0.31 -15.83 10.78
CA HIS A 37 1.03 -15.98 10.20
C HIS A 37 1.92 -14.79 10.53
N ASN A 38 3.19 -15.06 10.80
CA ASN A 38 4.20 -14.02 10.97
C ASN A 38 4.46 -13.34 9.62
N ILE A 39 4.63 -12.02 9.65
CA ILE A 39 4.95 -11.24 8.47
C ILE A 39 6.45 -11.34 8.21
N SER A 40 6.83 -11.62 6.97
CA SER A 40 8.22 -11.74 6.57
C SER A 40 8.85 -10.38 6.27
N LYS A 41 8.06 -9.47 5.68
CA LYS A 41 8.56 -8.18 5.20
C LYS A 41 7.45 -7.14 5.11
N ILE A 42 7.71 -5.92 5.55
CA ILE A 42 6.83 -4.76 5.31
C ILE A 42 7.42 -3.93 4.18
N SER A 43 6.70 -3.80 3.07
CA SER A 43 7.13 -2.97 1.93
C SER A 43 6.81 -1.50 2.15
N GLN A 44 5.60 -1.17 2.61
CA GLN A 44 5.13 0.19 2.82
C GLN A 44 4.18 0.22 4.03
N ASP A 45 4.32 1.25 4.84
CA ASP A 45 3.50 1.46 6.04
C ASP A 45 3.26 2.95 6.37
N PRO A 46 2.79 3.77 5.42
CA PRO A 46 2.53 5.19 5.66
C PRO A 46 1.29 5.39 6.54
N VAL A 47 1.33 6.46 7.33
CA VAL A 47 0.19 6.96 8.11
C VAL A 47 -0.18 8.33 7.58
N ILE A 48 -1.37 8.47 7.02
CA ILE A 48 -1.91 9.72 6.47
C ILE A 48 -2.95 10.26 7.42
N PHE A 49 -2.90 11.55 7.73
CA PHE A 49 -3.89 12.26 8.56
C PHE A 49 -4.30 13.59 7.92
N LEU A 50 -5.61 13.79 7.87
CA LEU A 50 -6.25 15.09 7.73
C LEU A 50 -6.64 15.54 9.13
N GLY A 51 -5.71 16.23 9.80
CA GLY A 51 -5.83 16.67 11.18
C GLY A 51 -6.66 17.94 11.31
N GLY A 52 -7.56 17.97 12.29
CA GLY A 52 -8.41 19.13 12.58
C GLY A 52 -8.27 19.67 13.99
N THR A 53 -7.90 18.83 14.96
CA THR A 53 -7.71 19.25 16.34
C THR A 53 -6.44 18.62 16.91
N GLU A 54 -5.65 19.40 17.65
CA GLU A 54 -4.43 18.94 18.30
C GLU A 54 -4.40 19.33 19.78
N CYS A 55 -3.68 18.59 20.60
CA CYS A 55 -3.53 18.87 22.03
C CYS A 55 -2.24 18.26 22.58
N ALA A 56 -1.54 18.99 23.43
CA ALA A 56 -0.39 18.48 24.18
C ALA A 56 -0.78 18.35 25.65
N ILE A 57 -0.66 17.16 26.23
CA ILE A 57 -1.05 16.87 27.62
C ILE A 57 0.21 16.47 28.39
N SER A 58 0.55 17.25 29.41
CA SER A 58 1.64 16.90 30.32
C SER A 58 1.16 15.86 31.34
N THR A 59 1.88 14.75 31.44
CA THR A 59 1.65 13.66 32.39
C THR A 59 2.90 13.43 33.22
N ASP A 60 2.79 12.62 34.27
CA ASP A 60 3.93 12.27 35.15
C ASP A 60 5.07 11.57 34.39
N LYS A 61 4.76 10.83 33.33
CA LYS A 61 5.74 10.10 32.50
C LYS A 61 6.35 10.95 31.38
N GLY A 62 5.78 12.13 31.10
CA GLY A 62 6.17 12.97 29.97
C GLY A 62 4.98 13.65 29.30
N THR A 63 5.22 14.25 28.13
CA THR A 63 4.15 14.91 27.36
C THR A 63 3.59 13.97 26.30
N LEU A 64 2.26 13.94 26.17
CA LEU A 64 1.54 13.23 25.12
C LEU A 64 0.95 14.23 24.14
N TYR A 65 1.21 14.02 22.87
CA TYR A 65 0.69 14.84 21.78
C TYR A 65 -0.40 14.08 21.05
N TYR A 66 -1.59 14.68 21.02
CA TYR A 66 -2.76 14.16 20.34
C TYR A 66 -2.98 14.94 19.05
N LEU A 67 -3.26 14.21 17.98
CA LEU A 67 -3.78 14.75 16.73
C LEU A 67 -5.07 14.00 16.38
N PHE A 68 -6.18 14.71 16.27
CA PHE A 68 -7.49 14.17 15.92
C PHE A 68 -7.91 14.63 14.53
N GLY A 69 -8.55 13.74 13.78
CA GLY A 69 -8.93 13.98 12.40
C GLY A 69 -9.29 12.70 11.66
N LEU A 70 -9.23 12.73 10.33
CA LEU A 70 -9.40 11.54 9.50
C LEU A 70 -8.03 10.94 9.20
N GLY A 71 -7.76 9.78 9.78
CA GLY A 71 -6.49 9.08 9.61
C GLY A 71 -6.64 7.77 8.86
N TYR A 72 -5.52 7.33 8.29
CA TYR A 72 -5.44 6.10 7.51
C TYR A 72 -4.04 5.52 7.63
N TYR A 73 -3.97 4.33 8.21
CA TYR A 73 -2.75 3.54 8.28
C TYR A 73 -2.82 2.47 7.19
N TYR A 74 -1.96 2.62 6.19
CA TYR A 74 -1.85 1.70 5.08
C TYR A 74 -0.71 0.73 5.32
N LEU A 75 -0.87 -0.51 4.87
CA LEU A 75 0.11 -1.57 5.02
C LEU A 75 0.21 -2.35 3.72
N LYS A 76 1.44 -2.52 3.23
CA LYS A 76 1.77 -3.45 2.16
C LYS A 76 2.90 -4.33 2.63
N PHE A 77 2.65 -5.63 2.76
CA PHE A 77 3.59 -6.57 3.38
C PHE A 77 3.55 -7.94 2.70
N GLU A 78 4.49 -8.80 3.04
CA GLU A 78 4.60 -10.17 2.55
C GLU A 78 4.52 -11.15 3.74
N LEU A 79 3.82 -12.26 3.56
CA LEU A 79 3.91 -13.43 4.46
C LEU A 79 5.01 -14.39 4.04
N GLN A 80 5.23 -14.46 2.73
CA GLN A 80 6.24 -15.26 2.06
C GLN A 80 6.74 -14.45 0.86
N SER A 81 8.03 -14.57 0.56
CA SER A 81 8.69 -13.80 -0.49
C SER A 81 7.92 -13.87 -1.82
N GLY A 82 7.63 -12.69 -2.41
CA GLY A 82 7.07 -12.58 -3.76
C GLY A 82 5.55 -12.49 -3.84
N ARG A 83 4.83 -12.40 -2.71
CA ARG A 83 3.39 -12.11 -2.68
C ARG A 83 3.10 -10.97 -1.70
N TYR A 84 2.72 -9.83 -2.24
CA TYR A 84 2.28 -8.69 -1.45
C TYR A 84 0.80 -8.80 -1.09
N ILE A 85 0.51 -8.53 0.17
CA ILE A 85 -0.82 -8.33 0.72
C ILE A 85 -0.92 -6.87 1.12
N THR A 86 -2.05 -6.24 0.79
CA THR A 86 -2.39 -4.89 1.24
C THR A 86 -3.47 -4.97 2.31
N ASP A 87 -3.31 -4.21 3.38
CA ASP A 87 -4.30 -4.03 4.43
C ASP A 87 -4.33 -2.55 4.82
N ASN A 88 -5.44 -2.11 5.41
CA ASN A 88 -5.59 -0.74 5.84
C ASN A 88 -6.43 -0.62 7.11
N ARG A 89 -6.17 0.45 7.86
CA ARG A 89 -6.87 0.78 9.10
C ARG A 89 -7.27 2.25 9.08
N GLN A 90 -8.56 2.49 9.23
CA GLN A 90 -9.10 3.83 9.47
C GLN A 90 -8.81 4.26 10.91
N LEU A 91 -8.42 5.51 11.08
CA LEU A 91 -8.06 6.11 12.36
C LEU A 91 -8.83 7.41 12.55
N THR A 92 -9.14 7.75 13.80
CA THR A 92 -9.73 9.04 14.18
C THR A 92 -8.74 9.92 14.94
N GLY A 93 -7.57 9.38 15.28
CA GLY A 93 -6.51 10.16 15.91
C GLY A 93 -5.20 9.39 16.08
N LEU A 94 -4.20 10.14 16.51
CA LEU A 94 -2.81 9.73 16.66
C LEU A 94 -2.31 10.23 18.02
N ILE A 95 -1.60 9.38 18.75
CA ILE A 95 -0.95 9.71 20.02
C ILE A 95 0.56 9.55 19.85
N LEU A 96 1.28 10.65 20.00
CA LEU A 96 2.73 10.70 20.00
C LEU A 96 3.25 10.94 21.42
N SER A 97 4.08 10.05 21.94
CA SER A 97 4.88 10.33 23.14
C SER A 97 5.99 11.32 22.83
N ASP A 98 6.49 11.98 23.88
CA ASP A 98 7.51 13.02 23.77
C ASP A 98 8.79 12.57 23.06
N PHE A 99 9.32 11.38 23.34
CA PHE A 99 10.50 10.86 22.66
C PHE A 99 10.27 10.57 21.17
N VAL A 100 9.08 10.11 20.76
CA VAL A 100 8.75 9.91 19.33
C VAL A 100 8.55 11.26 18.65
N TYR A 101 7.87 12.19 19.32
CA TYR A 101 7.66 13.53 18.83
C TYR A 101 8.99 14.27 18.62
N ASP A 102 9.92 14.17 19.57
CA ASP A 102 11.25 14.77 19.45
C ASP A 102 12.04 14.14 18.30
N HIS A 103 11.89 12.84 18.06
CA HIS A 103 12.51 12.19 16.90
C HIS A 103 11.93 12.65 15.56
N LEU A 104 10.62 12.94 15.50
CA LEU A 104 9.99 13.59 14.35
C LEU A 104 10.49 15.03 14.18
N ALA A 105 10.61 15.79 15.27
CA ALA A 105 10.95 17.21 15.25
C ALA A 105 12.43 17.50 14.94
N THR A 106 13.29 16.47 15.04
CA THR A 106 14.73 16.51 14.73
C THR A 106 15.08 15.74 13.45
N SER A 107 14.08 15.27 12.70
CA SER A 107 14.29 14.57 11.46
C SER A 107 14.98 15.46 10.43
N LYS A 108 15.71 14.84 9.50
CA LYS A 108 16.46 15.57 8.49
C LYS A 108 15.50 16.15 7.43
N ASN A 109 15.61 17.45 7.19
CA ASN A 109 14.83 18.13 6.14
C ASN A 109 15.26 17.67 4.76
N ILE A 110 14.27 17.39 3.91
CA ILE A 110 14.46 17.01 2.50
C ILE A 110 14.64 18.27 1.64
N THR A 111 13.99 19.37 2.02
CA THR A 111 14.05 20.66 1.32
C THR A 111 14.98 21.65 2.00
N LEU A 112 15.52 22.59 1.19
CA LEU A 112 16.39 23.68 1.66
C LEU A 112 15.60 24.91 2.14
N GLU A 113 14.31 25.01 1.82
CA GLU A 113 13.44 26.09 2.30
C GLU A 113 12.89 25.75 3.69
N ASN A 114 13.25 26.56 4.69
CA ASN A 114 12.72 26.46 6.04
C ASN A 114 11.51 27.39 6.19
N GLU A 115 10.32 26.88 5.85
CA GLU A 115 9.05 27.51 6.21
C GLU A 115 8.62 26.97 7.58
N LYS A 116 8.30 27.85 8.54
CA LYS A 116 8.02 27.44 9.93
C LYS A 116 6.80 26.53 10.08
N ASP A 117 5.84 26.65 9.18
CA ASP A 117 4.55 25.98 9.19
C ASP A 117 4.46 24.78 8.22
N VAL A 118 5.44 24.62 7.32
CA VAL A 118 5.54 23.51 6.37
C VAL A 118 6.80 22.72 6.65
N ILE A 119 6.62 21.47 7.07
CA ILE A 119 7.72 20.56 7.40
C ILE A 119 7.76 19.48 6.33
N VAL A 120 8.90 19.37 5.65
CA VAL A 120 9.16 18.34 4.65
C VAL A 120 10.47 17.65 5.02
N SER A 121 10.34 16.55 5.75
CA SER A 121 11.45 15.81 6.32
C SER A 121 11.36 14.33 5.98
N GLU A 122 12.44 13.59 6.23
CA GLU A 122 12.50 12.14 5.97
C GLU A 122 11.39 11.35 6.68
N ASN A 123 10.98 11.78 7.88
CA ASN A 123 9.99 11.08 8.70
C ASN A 123 8.61 11.77 8.76
N LEU A 124 8.47 12.98 8.22
CA LEU A 124 7.25 13.76 8.33
C LEU A 124 7.05 14.72 7.16
N PHE A 125 5.85 14.70 6.60
CA PHE A 125 5.30 15.76 5.78
C PHE A 125 4.14 16.41 6.53
N LYS A 126 4.28 17.68 6.89
CA LYS A 126 3.23 18.47 7.55
C LYS A 126 3.04 19.76 6.79
N LEU A 127 1.80 20.09 6.45
CA LEU A 127 1.43 21.35 5.86
C LEU A 127 0.04 21.81 6.33
N PRO A 128 -0.20 23.12 6.43
CA PRO A 128 -1.54 23.64 6.69
C PRO A 128 -2.40 23.48 5.45
N ILE A 129 -3.65 23.07 5.64
CA ILE A 129 -4.57 22.82 4.51
C ILE A 129 -4.84 24.12 3.74
N ASP A 130 -5.03 25.24 4.45
CA ASP A 130 -5.14 26.53 3.78
C ASP A 130 -3.76 27.15 3.55
N LEU A 131 -3.39 27.28 2.28
CA LEU A 131 -2.15 27.94 1.85
C LEU A 131 -2.38 29.37 1.35
N SER A 132 -3.58 29.94 1.55
CA SER A 132 -3.99 31.24 1.00
C SER A 132 -3.03 32.39 1.31
N TYR A 133 -2.44 32.39 2.50
CA TYR A 133 -1.50 33.41 2.97
C TYR A 133 -0.09 33.29 2.39
N LYS A 134 0.23 32.21 1.67
CA LYS A 134 1.54 32.03 1.02
C LYS A 134 1.55 32.65 -0.38
N THR A 135 2.72 33.12 -0.81
CA THR A 135 2.92 33.61 -2.18
C THR A 135 2.80 32.47 -3.20
N GLU A 136 2.43 32.80 -4.44
CA GLU A 136 2.29 31.80 -5.51
C GLU A 136 3.58 31.03 -5.80
N SER A 137 4.74 31.69 -5.68
CA SER A 137 6.05 31.03 -5.80
C SER A 137 6.24 29.94 -4.75
N LYS A 138 5.90 30.22 -3.49
CA LYS A 138 5.99 29.26 -2.38
C LYS A 138 4.97 28.14 -2.54
N LYS A 139 3.74 28.44 -2.95
CA LYS A 139 2.73 27.41 -3.26
C LYS A 139 3.22 26.45 -4.33
N THR A 140 3.77 26.97 -5.42
CA THR A 140 4.33 26.17 -6.52
C THR A 140 5.48 25.28 -6.05
N PHE A 141 6.37 25.81 -5.19
CA PHE A 141 7.46 25.02 -4.61
C PHE A 141 6.96 23.90 -3.70
N ILE A 142 6.02 24.20 -2.79
CA ILE A 142 5.40 23.22 -1.88
C ILE A 142 4.71 22.13 -2.70
N GLN A 143 3.91 22.52 -3.68
CA GLN A 143 3.21 21.62 -4.60
C GLN A 143 4.20 20.69 -5.32
N GLY A 144 5.24 21.24 -5.97
CA GLY A 144 6.25 20.44 -6.68
C GLY A 144 6.98 19.47 -5.76
N THR A 145 7.29 19.91 -4.54
CA THR A 145 7.95 19.10 -3.51
C THR A 145 7.06 17.93 -3.06
N LEU A 146 5.79 18.16 -2.75
CA LEU A 146 4.87 17.10 -2.31
C LEU A 146 4.54 16.15 -3.45
N MET A 147 4.36 16.65 -4.67
CA MET A 147 4.12 15.81 -5.83
C MET A 147 5.28 14.81 -6.01
N ARG A 148 6.52 15.30 -5.97
CA ARG A 148 7.71 14.45 -6.17
C ARG A 148 7.96 13.47 -5.02
N ASN A 149 7.87 13.95 -3.77
CA ASN A 149 8.36 13.18 -2.61
C ASN A 149 7.25 12.41 -1.88
N LEU A 150 5.98 12.74 -2.10
CA LEU A 150 4.85 12.16 -1.38
C LEU A 150 3.76 11.60 -2.31
N PHE A 151 3.14 12.43 -3.16
CA PHE A 151 1.98 11.98 -3.94
C PHE A 151 2.32 11.00 -5.06
N ILE A 152 3.43 11.19 -5.78
CA ILE A 152 3.84 10.23 -6.83
C ILE A 152 4.25 8.87 -6.21
N PRO A 153 5.12 8.82 -5.18
CA PRO A 153 5.53 7.54 -4.58
C PRO A 153 4.39 6.76 -3.90
N TYR A 154 3.40 7.46 -3.35
CA TYR A 154 2.29 6.87 -2.59
C TYR A 154 0.93 7.07 -3.27
N LYS A 155 0.91 7.26 -4.59
CA LYS A 155 -0.31 7.61 -5.35
C LYS A 155 -1.48 6.67 -5.05
N ASP A 156 -1.24 5.37 -5.17
CA ASP A 156 -2.27 4.35 -4.98
C ASP A 156 -2.83 4.38 -3.55
N VAL A 157 -1.98 4.68 -2.55
CA VAL A 157 -2.39 4.81 -1.15
C VAL A 157 -3.31 6.00 -0.94
N PHE A 158 -3.02 7.15 -1.56
CA PHE A 158 -3.87 8.32 -1.47
C PHE A 158 -5.22 8.13 -2.17
N LEU A 159 -5.23 7.44 -3.32
CA LEU A 159 -6.47 7.11 -4.02
C LEU A 159 -7.34 6.19 -3.17
N GLU A 160 -6.77 5.12 -2.61
CA GLU A 160 -7.49 4.20 -1.73
C GLU A 160 -7.98 4.90 -0.45
N PHE A 161 -7.17 5.80 0.12
CA PHE A 161 -7.56 6.63 1.26
C PHE A 161 -8.78 7.51 0.94
N MET A 162 -8.76 8.21 -0.21
CA MET A 162 -9.86 9.07 -0.62
C MET A 162 -11.13 8.28 -0.95
N GLU A 163 -11.03 7.14 -1.62
CA GLU A 163 -12.16 6.22 -1.84
C GLU A 163 -12.76 5.76 -0.51
N SER A 164 -11.89 5.42 0.45
CA SER A 164 -12.28 5.07 1.80
C SER A 164 -13.01 6.23 2.50
N ILE A 165 -12.55 7.48 2.40
CA ILE A 165 -13.23 8.64 3.00
C ILE A 165 -14.54 8.99 2.27
N GLN A 166 -14.62 8.83 0.96
CA GLN A 166 -15.85 9.13 0.21
C GLN A 166 -16.98 8.12 0.51
N ASN A 167 -16.65 6.91 0.97
CA ASN A 167 -17.66 5.97 1.43
C ASN A 167 -18.39 6.50 2.68
N LEU A 168 -19.69 6.75 2.57
CA LEU A 168 -20.54 7.27 3.64
C LEU A 168 -20.65 6.34 4.87
N GLN A 169 -20.35 5.04 4.71
CA GLN A 169 -20.41 4.05 5.80
C GLN A 169 -19.09 3.93 6.57
N SER A 170 -18.00 4.50 6.06
CA SER A 170 -16.68 4.45 6.72
C SER A 170 -16.52 5.58 7.73
N LEU A 171 -15.66 5.40 8.74
CA LEU A 171 -15.31 6.45 9.72
C LEU A 171 -16.52 7.12 10.42
N LEU A 172 -17.64 6.42 10.57
CA LEU A 172 -18.79 6.91 11.33
C LEU A 172 -18.46 6.84 12.83
N ILE A 173 -18.02 7.94 13.44
CA ILE A 173 -17.67 8.02 14.86
C ILE A 173 -18.83 7.54 15.75
N GLU A 174 -20.07 7.86 15.35
CA GLU A 174 -21.28 7.45 16.07
C GLU A 174 -21.44 5.92 16.15
N ARG A 175 -20.87 5.17 15.19
CA ARG A 175 -20.94 3.70 15.14
C ARG A 175 -19.62 3.01 15.51
N ASN A 176 -18.49 3.53 15.01
CA ASN A 176 -17.17 2.90 15.13
C ASN A 176 -16.36 3.47 16.31
N LYS A 177 -16.81 4.58 16.90
CA LYS A 177 -16.12 5.32 17.97
C LYS A 177 -14.68 5.67 17.60
N HIS A 178 -13.90 6.13 18.57
CA HIS A 178 -12.51 6.51 18.32
C HIS A 178 -11.61 5.31 18.07
N MET A 179 -10.67 5.49 17.15
CA MET A 179 -9.62 4.54 16.79
C MET A 179 -8.30 5.31 16.76
N LEU A 180 -7.43 5.09 17.74
CA LEU A 180 -6.21 5.89 17.92
C LEU A 180 -4.96 5.05 17.68
N LEU A 181 -4.09 5.48 16.77
CA LEU A 181 -2.75 4.91 16.65
C LEU A 181 -1.86 5.50 17.74
N SER A 182 -1.17 4.65 18.50
CA SER A 182 -0.56 5.06 19.77
C SER A 182 0.92 4.72 19.87
N THR A 183 1.68 5.67 20.42
CA THR A 183 3.03 5.50 20.97
C THR A 183 3.09 5.83 22.46
N HIS A 184 1.93 5.86 23.13
CA HIS A 184 1.82 5.96 24.58
C HIS A 184 2.67 4.88 25.27
N TRP A 185 3.32 5.18 26.39
CA TRP A 185 4.22 4.24 27.07
C TRP A 185 3.56 2.88 27.36
N ASP A 186 2.31 2.88 27.80
CA ASP A 186 1.59 1.64 28.14
C ASP A 186 0.94 0.95 26.92
N PHE A 187 0.81 1.67 25.79
CA PHE A 187 0.16 1.21 24.55
C PHE A 187 1.05 1.55 23.35
N TYR A 188 2.33 1.19 23.45
CA TYR A 188 3.32 1.53 22.45
C TYR A 188 3.12 0.67 21.20
N ASN A 189 3.14 1.30 20.01
CA ASN A 189 2.91 0.66 18.72
C ASN A 189 1.59 -0.14 18.62
N GLN A 190 0.50 0.43 19.14
CA GLN A 190 -0.82 -0.22 19.15
C GLN A 190 -1.91 0.67 18.56
N ILE A 191 -2.98 0.05 18.06
CA ILE A 191 -4.22 0.77 17.77
C ILE A 191 -5.19 0.56 18.93
N LEU A 192 -5.63 1.67 19.53
CA LEU A 192 -6.63 1.70 20.59
C LEU A 192 -8.02 1.86 20.00
N ILE A 193 -8.90 0.91 20.31
CA ILE A 193 -10.29 0.88 19.84
C ILE A 193 -11.27 0.95 21.02
N SER A 194 -12.52 1.25 20.70
CA SER A 194 -13.61 1.19 21.67
C SER A 194 -14.07 -0.25 21.93
N LYS A 195 -14.65 -0.48 23.11
CA LYS A 195 -14.92 -1.82 23.67
C LYS A 195 -16.13 -2.56 23.05
N GLU A 196 -16.66 -2.11 21.91
CA GLU A 196 -17.94 -2.59 21.38
C GLU A 196 -17.86 -3.88 20.54
N LYS A 197 -18.93 -4.66 20.63
CA LYS A 197 -19.04 -6.11 20.32
C LYS A 197 -19.02 -6.47 18.83
N GLU A 198 -18.97 -5.51 17.90
CA GLU A 198 -19.16 -5.76 16.46
C GLU A 198 -17.88 -5.78 15.63
N LEU A 199 -16.70 -5.59 16.24
CA LEU A 199 -15.46 -5.75 15.50
C LEU A 199 -15.21 -7.24 15.26
N LYS A 200 -15.30 -7.64 13.97
CA LYS A 200 -14.99 -9.00 13.49
C LYS A 200 -13.68 -9.45 14.12
N THR A 201 -13.62 -10.68 14.63
CA THR A 201 -12.39 -11.31 15.16
C THR A 201 -11.19 -11.12 14.24
N ASN A 202 -11.42 -11.09 12.93
CA ASN A 202 -10.39 -10.87 11.91
C ASN A 202 -9.75 -9.47 11.98
N TYR A 203 -10.49 -8.44 12.42
CA TYR A 203 -9.95 -7.09 12.59
C TYR A 203 -8.87 -7.07 13.68
N LEU A 204 -9.06 -7.81 14.78
CA LEU A 204 -8.10 -7.90 15.89
C LEU A 204 -6.89 -8.79 15.59
N GLN A 205 -6.99 -9.69 14.61
CA GLN A 205 -5.95 -10.68 14.30
C GLN A 205 -4.87 -10.18 13.35
N ALA A 206 -5.14 -9.10 12.61
CA ALA A 206 -4.17 -8.51 11.69
C ALA A 206 -3.49 -7.31 12.37
N THR A 207 -2.26 -7.53 12.83
CA THR A 207 -1.41 -6.58 13.52
C THR A 207 -0.15 -6.30 12.71
N ALA A 208 -0.24 -6.28 11.37
CA ALA A 208 0.91 -5.98 10.52
C ALA A 208 1.54 -4.63 10.91
N GLY A 209 2.85 -4.64 11.22
CA GLY A 209 3.56 -3.45 11.71
C GLY A 209 3.17 -2.96 13.11
N LEU A 210 2.24 -3.62 13.80
CA LEU A 210 1.71 -3.25 15.11
C LEU A 210 1.95 -4.36 16.14
N ASP A 211 2.10 -3.97 17.40
CA ASP A 211 2.24 -4.93 18.49
C ASP A 211 0.89 -5.60 18.78
N ASN A 212 -0.17 -4.81 18.86
CA ASN A 212 -1.52 -5.28 19.13
C ASN A 212 -2.61 -4.25 18.78
N ILE A 213 -3.86 -4.71 18.73
CA ILE A 213 -5.05 -3.85 18.72
C ILE A 213 -5.78 -4.03 20.05
N THR A 214 -5.79 -2.98 20.88
CA THR A 214 -6.26 -3.05 22.26
C THR A 214 -7.54 -2.25 22.47
N THR A 215 -8.47 -2.81 23.24
CA THR A 215 -9.71 -2.10 23.60
C THR A 215 -9.49 -1.24 24.83
N GLY A 216 -10.04 -0.02 24.84
CA GLY A 216 -9.95 0.85 26.03
C GLY A 216 -9.84 2.34 25.73
N VAL A 217 -9.95 2.76 24.47
CA VAL A 217 -9.74 4.15 24.05
C VAL A 217 -10.60 5.15 24.84
N ASN A 218 -11.85 4.80 25.15
CA ASN A 218 -12.76 5.69 25.88
C ASN A 218 -12.26 5.98 27.30
N ILE A 219 -11.61 5.00 27.95
CA ILE A 219 -11.07 5.17 29.31
C ILE A 219 -9.91 6.17 29.25
N LEU A 220 -9.00 6.00 28.30
CA LEU A 220 -7.87 6.91 28.09
C LEU A 220 -8.34 8.33 27.75
N LEU A 221 -9.31 8.45 26.83
CA LEU A 221 -9.84 9.76 26.44
C LEU A 221 -10.57 10.45 27.59
N ASN A 222 -11.35 9.73 28.39
CA ASN A 222 -12.05 10.30 29.56
C ASN A 222 -11.10 10.66 30.72
N GLN A 223 -9.89 10.09 30.76
CA GLN A 223 -8.86 10.48 31.73
C GLN A 223 -8.22 11.83 31.39
N HIS A 224 -8.18 12.16 30.10
CA HIS A 224 -7.41 13.29 29.58
C HIS A 224 -8.28 14.45 29.08
N PHE A 225 -9.52 14.18 28.68
CA PHE A 225 -10.43 15.17 28.13
C PHE A 225 -11.77 15.14 28.86
N ASN A 226 -12.34 16.33 29.07
CA ASN A 226 -13.70 16.44 29.58
C ASN A 226 -14.74 16.21 28.46
N SER A 227 -16.00 16.01 28.83
CA SER A 227 -17.07 15.70 27.87
C SER A 227 -17.29 16.78 26.82
N SER A 228 -17.07 18.06 27.17
CA SER A 228 -17.19 19.18 26.22
C SER A 228 -16.09 19.16 25.16
N GLN A 229 -14.83 18.93 25.58
CA GLN A 229 -13.69 18.78 24.68
C GLN A 229 -13.84 17.58 23.75
N LEU A 230 -14.32 16.44 24.26
CA LEU A 230 -14.60 15.27 23.43
C LEU A 230 -15.71 15.54 22.42
N GLN A 231 -16.74 16.31 22.79
CA GLN A 231 -17.78 16.72 21.87
C GLN A 231 -17.24 17.64 20.78
N GLU A 232 -16.36 18.58 21.13
CA GLU A 232 -15.67 19.44 20.15
C GLU A 232 -14.84 18.61 19.16
N ILE A 233 -14.01 17.69 19.66
CA ILE A 233 -13.20 16.78 18.82
C ILE A 233 -14.09 15.97 17.88
N ASN A 234 -15.19 15.41 18.38
CA ASN A 234 -16.13 14.62 17.58
C ASN A 234 -16.80 15.45 16.49
N ASN A 235 -17.20 16.68 16.81
CA ASN A 235 -17.79 17.60 15.84
C ASN A 235 -16.78 17.96 14.75
N THR A 236 -15.51 18.19 15.09
CA THR A 236 -14.46 18.48 14.12
C THR A 236 -14.24 17.30 13.16
N ILE A 237 -14.13 16.08 13.67
CA ILE A 237 -13.93 14.89 12.82
C ILE A 237 -15.16 14.66 11.93
N LYS A 238 -16.38 14.86 12.45
CA LYS A 238 -17.62 14.77 11.66
C LYS A 238 -17.65 15.81 10.54
N HIS A 239 -17.30 17.05 10.85
CA HIS A 239 -17.20 18.12 9.86
C HIS A 239 -16.17 17.79 8.77
N PHE A 240 -15.00 17.26 9.16
CA PHE A 240 -13.99 16.80 8.20
C PHE A 240 -14.54 15.69 7.31
N LYS A 241 -15.25 14.71 7.88
CA LYS A 241 -15.86 13.63 7.10
C LYS A 241 -16.85 14.16 6.07
N GLU A 242 -17.69 15.12 6.45
CA GLU A 242 -18.65 15.77 5.54
C GLU A 242 -17.94 16.51 4.40
N VAL A 243 -16.89 17.27 4.70
CA VAL A 243 -16.11 18.00 3.69
C VAL A 243 -15.35 17.05 2.76
N PHE A 244 -14.57 16.12 3.31
CA PHE A 244 -13.72 15.24 2.51
C PHE A 244 -14.48 14.10 1.82
N SER A 245 -15.75 13.85 2.17
CA SER A 245 -16.61 12.95 1.39
C SER A 245 -17.23 13.61 0.16
N SER A 246 -17.33 14.95 0.14
CA SER A 246 -17.97 15.73 -0.92
C SER A 246 -16.99 16.46 -1.83
N ILE A 247 -15.71 16.49 -1.47
CA ILE A 247 -14.65 17.10 -2.28
C ILE A 247 -14.41 16.36 -3.59
N GLU A 248 -14.39 17.13 -4.68
CA GLU A 248 -13.86 16.69 -5.96
C GLU A 248 -12.33 16.84 -5.98
N TYR A 249 -11.64 15.84 -6.48
CA TYR A 249 -10.19 15.86 -6.67
C TYR A 249 -9.83 15.18 -7.98
N ASP A 250 -8.68 15.56 -8.55
CA ASP A 250 -8.12 14.95 -9.75
C ASP A 250 -7.18 13.79 -9.37
N PRO A 251 -7.46 12.54 -9.77
CA PRO A 251 -6.57 11.40 -9.52
C PRO A 251 -5.18 11.52 -10.16
N MET A 252 -5.01 12.38 -11.18
CA MET A 252 -3.72 12.70 -11.77
C MET A 252 -2.98 13.79 -10.97
N TYR A 253 -3.70 14.62 -10.22
CA TYR A 253 -3.18 15.76 -9.48
C TYR A 253 -3.71 15.77 -8.04
N LEU A 254 -3.15 14.90 -7.20
CA LEU A 254 -3.59 14.68 -5.82
C LEU A 254 -3.45 15.90 -4.90
N PHE A 255 -2.62 16.88 -5.25
CA PHE A 255 -2.54 18.15 -4.49
C PHE A 255 -3.87 18.93 -4.54
N SER A 256 -4.74 18.68 -5.53
CA SER A 256 -6.11 19.21 -5.57
C SER A 256 -6.95 18.87 -4.33
N ILE A 257 -6.64 17.77 -3.62
CA ILE A 257 -7.29 17.41 -2.35
C ILE A 257 -7.09 18.53 -1.32
N ILE A 258 -5.87 19.09 -1.24
CA ILE A 258 -5.54 20.18 -0.30
C ILE A 258 -6.17 21.49 -0.79
N GLU A 259 -6.01 21.83 -2.07
CA GLU A 259 -6.53 23.08 -2.63
C GLU A 259 -8.05 23.21 -2.53
N ASN A 260 -8.77 22.13 -2.82
CA ASN A 260 -10.22 22.15 -2.81
C ASN A 260 -10.77 22.07 -1.38
N SER A 261 -10.16 21.31 -0.47
CA SER A 261 -10.60 21.25 0.93
C SER A 261 -10.42 22.57 1.67
N ALA A 262 -9.37 23.34 1.35
CA ALA A 262 -9.14 24.66 1.92
C ALA A 262 -10.35 25.59 1.78
N LYS A 263 -11.07 25.54 0.64
CA LYS A 263 -12.24 26.39 0.39
C LYS A 263 -13.38 26.12 1.38
N PHE A 264 -13.59 24.86 1.75
CA PHE A 264 -14.66 24.44 2.65
C PHE A 264 -14.28 24.55 4.12
N LEU A 265 -12.99 24.45 4.45
CA LEU A 265 -12.47 24.49 5.82
C LEU A 265 -12.06 25.90 6.28
N ARG A 266 -12.19 26.93 5.42
CA ARG A 266 -11.88 28.35 5.69
C ARG A 266 -12.74 29.04 6.75
N GLY A 267 -13.58 28.31 7.47
CA GLY A 267 -14.36 28.84 8.60
C GLY A 267 -13.58 28.97 9.92
N GLY A 268 -12.34 28.46 10.00
CA GLY A 268 -11.49 28.55 11.19
C GLY A 268 -10.71 29.87 11.24
N THR A 269 -10.54 30.43 12.44
CA THR A 269 -9.69 31.59 12.70
C THR A 269 -8.36 31.47 11.96
N PRO A 270 -7.93 32.50 11.21
CA PRO A 270 -6.62 32.48 10.56
C PRO A 270 -5.57 32.13 11.60
N ILE A 271 -4.71 31.16 11.25
CA ILE A 271 -3.48 30.89 12.00
C ILE A 271 -2.84 32.28 12.16
N PRO A 272 -2.63 32.77 13.40
CA PRO A 272 -1.93 34.03 13.58
C PRO A 272 -0.66 33.91 12.78
N SER A 273 -0.45 34.83 11.83
CA SER A 273 0.81 34.88 11.12
C SER A 273 1.89 34.90 12.19
N LEU A 274 2.66 33.82 12.28
CA LEU A 274 3.86 33.78 13.11
C LEU A 274 4.93 34.62 12.39
N GLU A 275 4.61 35.87 12.09
CA GLU A 275 5.54 36.96 11.79
C GLU A 275 6.16 37.49 13.09
N LYS A 276 6.34 36.63 14.10
CA LYS A 276 7.29 36.92 15.17
C LYS A 276 8.67 36.69 14.61
N GLU A 277 9.46 37.77 14.66
CA GLU A 277 10.87 37.88 14.34
C GLU A 277 11.63 36.55 14.50
N ILE A 278 12.56 36.31 13.57
CA ILE A 278 13.53 35.21 13.51
C ILE A 278 14.24 35.12 14.87
N SER A 279 13.60 34.47 15.83
CA SER A 279 14.10 34.23 17.16
C SER A 279 14.86 32.91 17.09
N LYS A 280 16.13 32.98 17.54
CA LYS A 280 17.11 31.91 17.73
C LYS A 280 16.72 30.55 17.18
N LYS A 281 17.52 30.05 16.23
CA LYS A 281 17.46 28.67 15.69
C LYS A 281 17.23 27.67 16.83
N MET A 282 15.97 27.30 17.05
CA MET A 282 15.61 26.38 18.12
C MET A 282 16.14 24.99 17.76
N PRO A 283 16.47 24.16 18.76
CA PRO A 283 17.12 22.88 18.52
C PRO A 283 16.16 21.84 17.90
N LYS A 284 14.84 22.06 17.94
CA LYS A 284 13.83 21.24 17.27
C LYS A 284 12.75 22.08 16.59
N GLU A 285 12.11 21.53 15.55
CA GLU A 285 11.00 22.18 14.84
C GLU A 285 9.67 21.98 15.58
N SER A 286 8.78 22.99 15.55
CA SER A 286 7.44 22.86 16.14
C SER A 286 6.49 22.19 15.16
N ILE A 287 6.26 20.89 15.34
CA ILE A 287 5.31 20.13 14.51
C ILE A 287 3.87 20.52 14.84
N LEU A 288 3.51 20.58 16.12
CA LEU A 288 2.17 20.97 16.59
C LEU A 288 2.24 22.31 17.32
N ILE A 289 1.24 23.17 17.15
CA ILE A 289 1.13 24.46 17.83
C ILE A 289 1.08 24.27 19.35
N SER A 290 0.31 23.27 19.79
CA SER A 290 0.20 22.85 21.19
C SER A 290 1.52 22.40 21.82
N ALA A 291 2.54 22.10 21.02
CA ALA A 291 3.86 21.64 21.48
C ALA A 291 4.91 22.75 21.64
N GLU A 292 4.58 24.00 21.30
CA GLU A 292 5.54 25.12 21.34
C GLU A 292 6.21 25.30 22.71
N SER A 293 5.46 25.08 23.80
CA SER A 293 5.98 25.19 25.18
C SER A 293 7.03 24.14 25.53
N ALA A 294 7.08 23.03 24.80
CA ALA A 294 8.01 21.93 25.03
C ALA A 294 9.22 21.98 24.09
N MET A 295 9.43 23.07 23.32
CA MET A 295 10.46 23.16 22.28
C MET A 295 11.91 23.06 22.79
N GLU A 296 12.15 23.30 24.07
CA GLU A 296 13.51 23.25 24.64
C GLU A 296 13.83 21.93 25.33
N SER A 297 12.83 21.10 25.63
CA SER A 297 13.03 19.82 26.31
C SER A 297 13.30 18.69 25.32
N PHE A 298 14.32 17.88 25.57
CA PHE A 298 14.56 16.64 24.85
C PHE A 298 14.33 15.43 25.74
N ARG A 299 13.66 14.43 25.19
CA ARG A 299 13.44 13.16 25.86
C ARG A 299 14.21 12.06 25.15
N GLU A 300 15.07 11.39 25.91
CA GLU A 300 15.78 10.21 25.42
C GLU A 300 14.80 9.07 25.15
N TRP A 301 15.13 8.27 24.15
CA TRP A 301 14.34 7.11 23.80
C TRP A 301 14.46 6.04 24.89
N PRO A 302 13.35 5.60 25.52
CA PRO A 302 13.44 4.62 26.61
C PRO A 302 14.00 3.27 26.14
N ASP A 303 14.92 2.68 26.91
CA ASP A 303 15.55 1.38 26.60
C ASP A 303 14.54 0.23 26.45
N ILE A 304 13.38 0.35 27.11
CA ILE A 304 12.28 -0.63 27.06
C ILE A 304 11.73 -0.74 25.63
N PHE A 305 11.77 0.35 24.84
CA PHE A 305 11.30 0.39 23.46
C PHE A 305 12.46 0.20 22.49
N ARG A 306 13.06 -0.99 22.50
CA ARG A 306 14.26 -1.28 21.71
C ARG A 306 14.01 -1.11 20.21
N ARG A 307 14.78 -0.22 19.59
CA ARG A 307 14.81 -0.03 18.14
C ARG A 307 15.63 -1.14 17.47
N GLN A 308 15.15 -1.64 16.35
CA GLN A 308 15.82 -2.63 15.51
C GLN A 308 15.87 -2.14 14.06
N SER A 309 16.88 -2.57 13.31
CA SER A 309 16.86 -2.28 11.87
C SER A 309 15.87 -3.21 11.17
N LYS A 310 15.21 -2.70 10.13
CA LYS A 310 14.31 -3.49 9.29
C LYS A 310 14.95 -4.82 8.84
N GLU A 311 16.22 -4.75 8.41
CA GLU A 311 16.97 -5.92 7.95
C GLU A 311 17.18 -6.97 9.04
N GLN A 312 17.38 -6.55 10.30
CA GLN A 312 17.56 -7.50 11.41
C GLN A 312 16.29 -8.32 11.61
N LEU A 313 15.13 -7.68 11.58
CA LEU A 313 13.84 -8.35 11.72
C LEU A 313 13.54 -9.26 10.52
N GLU A 314 13.73 -8.76 9.29
CA GLU A 314 13.48 -9.54 8.08
C GLU A 314 14.41 -10.77 7.98
N LYS A 315 15.67 -10.65 8.44
CA LYS A 315 16.63 -11.79 8.49
C LYS A 315 16.32 -12.78 9.59
N SER A 316 15.70 -12.33 10.69
CA SER A 316 15.30 -13.21 11.81
C SER A 316 14.06 -14.06 11.51
N PHE A 317 13.35 -13.75 10.44
CA PHE A 317 12.16 -14.49 10.03
C PHE A 317 12.54 -15.92 9.59
N ILE A 318 12.01 -16.90 10.33
CA ILE A 318 12.07 -18.32 9.95
C ILE A 318 10.72 -18.65 9.31
N PRO A 319 10.67 -18.94 7.99
CA PRO A 319 9.42 -19.34 7.36
C PRO A 319 8.89 -20.60 8.04
N GLU A 320 7.65 -20.56 8.55
CA GLU A 320 6.99 -21.79 8.99
C GLU A 320 6.93 -22.74 7.80
N GLU A 321 7.49 -23.94 7.96
CA GLU A 321 7.32 -25.00 6.97
C GLU A 321 5.82 -25.21 6.79
N THR A 322 5.29 -24.76 5.65
CA THR A 322 3.92 -25.08 5.28
C THR A 322 3.85 -26.60 5.24
N VAL A 323 3.16 -27.19 6.21
CA VAL A 323 2.78 -28.60 6.14
C VAL A 323 2.01 -28.71 4.83
N LYS A 324 2.66 -29.26 3.79
CA LYS A 324 1.97 -29.62 2.55
C LYS A 324 0.81 -30.49 3.01
N TYR A 325 -0.41 -30.01 2.82
CA TYR A 325 -1.61 -30.75 3.16
C TYR A 325 -1.58 -32.04 2.33
N GLN A 326 -1.09 -33.13 2.92
CA GLN A 326 -1.36 -34.46 2.43
C GLN A 326 -2.75 -34.78 2.97
N PRO A 327 -3.80 -34.86 2.12
CA PRO A 327 -5.11 -35.25 2.60
C PRO A 327 -4.96 -36.57 3.35
N LYS A 328 -5.40 -36.61 4.61
CA LYS A 328 -5.54 -37.86 5.35
C LYS A 328 -6.43 -38.76 4.50
N GLU A 329 -5.92 -39.92 4.09
CA GLU A 329 -6.66 -40.91 3.33
C GLU A 329 -7.99 -41.15 4.04
N SER A 330 -9.07 -40.63 3.46
CA SER A 330 -10.41 -40.89 3.95
C SER A 330 -10.74 -42.34 3.66
N ILE A 331 -11.07 -43.01 4.75
CA ILE A 331 -11.69 -44.32 4.88
C ILE A 331 -12.67 -44.59 3.71
N GLY A 332 -12.38 -45.63 2.93
CA GLY A 332 -13.41 -46.56 2.45
C GLY A 332 -14.33 -46.13 1.32
N LEU A 333 -13.92 -45.28 0.38
CA LEU A 333 -14.65 -45.15 -0.89
C LEU A 333 -13.99 -46.02 -1.97
N GLN A 334 -14.72 -47.04 -2.42
CA GLN A 334 -14.34 -47.90 -3.53
C GLN A 334 -13.97 -47.04 -4.73
N LYS A 335 -12.69 -47.13 -5.14
CA LYS A 335 -12.21 -46.47 -6.36
C LYS A 335 -13.00 -47.02 -7.55
N PRO A 336 -13.63 -46.17 -8.38
CA PRO A 336 -14.10 -46.63 -9.67
C PRO A 336 -12.89 -47.12 -10.48
N ALA A 337 -13.07 -48.21 -11.22
CA ALA A 337 -12.02 -48.79 -12.05
C ALA A 337 -11.64 -47.80 -13.17
N VAL A 338 -10.65 -46.95 -12.90
CA VAL A 338 -10.02 -46.10 -13.90
C VAL A 338 -9.10 -46.99 -14.73
N GLY A 339 -9.43 -47.14 -16.02
CA GLY A 339 -8.60 -47.82 -17.00
C GLY A 339 -7.16 -47.31 -16.92
N LYS A 340 -6.20 -48.23 -17.06
CA LYS A 340 -4.76 -47.98 -16.94
C LYS A 340 -4.33 -46.78 -17.81
N PHE A 341 -4.35 -45.57 -17.23
CA PHE A 341 -3.61 -44.45 -17.77
C PHE A 341 -2.15 -44.74 -17.47
N LYS A 342 -1.38 -45.02 -18.53
CA LYS A 342 0.09 -44.94 -18.48
C LYS A 342 0.43 -43.52 -18.00
N LYS A 343 0.84 -43.39 -16.74
CA LYS A 343 1.57 -42.20 -16.28
C LYS A 343 2.79 -42.08 -17.19
N LYS A 344 2.83 -41.05 -18.02
CA LYS A 344 4.11 -40.48 -18.42
C LYS A 344 4.61 -39.77 -17.17
N ASP A 345 5.68 -40.26 -16.58
CA ASP A 345 6.43 -39.52 -15.59
C ASP A 345 6.86 -38.21 -16.26
N ILE A 346 6.33 -37.10 -15.77
CA ILE A 346 6.79 -35.76 -16.16
C ILE A 346 7.94 -35.48 -15.21
N ASP A 347 9.16 -35.66 -15.71
CA ASP A 347 10.35 -35.23 -15.01
C ASP A 347 10.29 -33.72 -14.78
N PHE A 348 10.41 -33.31 -13.52
CA PHE A 348 10.54 -31.89 -13.15
C PHE A 348 11.92 -31.40 -13.60
N GLU A 349 11.98 -30.79 -14.79
CA GLU A 349 13.18 -30.13 -15.28
C GLU A 349 13.24 -28.67 -14.77
N LEU A 350 14.30 -28.34 -14.01
CA LEU A 350 14.63 -26.97 -13.59
C LEU A 350 14.78 -26.08 -14.84
N ARG A 351 14.30 -24.82 -14.79
CA ARG A 351 14.43 -23.81 -15.87
C ARG A 351 15.87 -23.47 -16.29
N THR A 352 16.87 -24.15 -15.74
CA THR A 352 18.30 -24.08 -16.07
C THR A 352 18.76 -25.16 -17.06
N VAL A 353 17.87 -26.06 -17.54
CA VAL A 353 18.19 -26.99 -18.63
C VAL A 353 18.51 -26.18 -19.89
N LYS A 354 19.73 -26.35 -20.42
CA LYS A 354 20.16 -25.74 -21.67
C LYS A 354 19.17 -26.14 -22.77
N ARG A 355 18.54 -25.14 -23.40
CA ARG A 355 17.61 -25.34 -24.51
C ARG A 355 18.27 -26.21 -25.59
N PRO A 356 17.51 -27.12 -26.24
CA PRO A 356 18.07 -28.01 -27.24
C PRO A 356 18.58 -27.20 -28.44
N PHE A 357 19.75 -27.55 -28.95
CA PHE A 357 20.23 -27.02 -30.21
C PHE A 357 19.52 -27.76 -31.35
N VAL A 358 18.92 -27.02 -32.27
CA VAL A 358 18.17 -27.60 -33.41
C VAL A 358 18.76 -27.12 -34.72
N GLY A 359 18.83 -28.02 -35.70
CA GLY A 359 19.34 -27.70 -37.03
C GLY A 359 18.39 -26.77 -37.79
N PHE A 360 18.95 -25.92 -38.65
CA PHE A 360 18.18 -25.06 -39.52
C PHE A 360 17.29 -25.88 -40.48
N LYS A 361 16.00 -25.55 -40.51
CA LYS A 361 15.01 -26.15 -41.43
C LYS A 361 14.35 -25.04 -42.27
N PRO A 362 14.13 -25.26 -43.57
CA PRO A 362 13.37 -24.30 -44.38
C PRO A 362 11.93 -24.21 -43.87
N LEU A 363 11.43 -22.98 -43.71
CA LEU A 363 10.06 -22.75 -43.26
C LEU A 363 9.05 -23.32 -44.27
N PRO A 364 8.00 -24.02 -43.82
CA PRO A 364 6.93 -24.44 -44.72
C PRO A 364 6.14 -23.23 -45.23
N THR A 365 5.59 -23.35 -46.43
CA THR A 365 4.69 -22.33 -47.00
C THR A 365 3.38 -22.30 -46.20
N ILE A 366 3.09 -21.15 -45.59
CA ILE A 366 1.85 -20.96 -44.83
C ILE A 366 0.70 -20.66 -45.81
N PRO A 367 -0.42 -21.41 -45.77
CA PRO A 367 -1.62 -21.10 -46.54
C PRO A 367 -2.12 -19.67 -46.28
N ILE A 368 -2.78 -19.06 -47.27
CA ILE A 368 -3.23 -17.65 -47.16
C ILE A 368 -4.73 -17.57 -46.85
N ASP A 369 -5.52 -18.56 -47.25
CA ASP A 369 -6.97 -18.42 -47.44
C ASP A 369 -7.81 -19.32 -46.50
N ASN A 370 -7.20 -19.88 -45.45
CA ASN A 370 -7.93 -20.68 -44.47
C ASN A 370 -7.28 -20.63 -43.08
N LEU A 371 -7.95 -19.97 -42.14
CA LEU A 371 -7.58 -19.87 -40.73
C LEU A 371 -7.19 -21.22 -40.09
N LEU A 372 -7.95 -22.30 -40.34
CA LEU A 372 -7.66 -23.60 -39.73
C LEU A 372 -6.40 -24.24 -40.30
N ASP A 373 -6.16 -24.05 -41.60
CA ASP A 373 -4.95 -24.57 -42.26
C ASP A 373 -3.71 -23.77 -41.84
N ILE A 374 -3.86 -22.46 -41.61
CA ILE A 374 -2.81 -21.60 -41.05
C ILE A 374 -2.43 -22.08 -39.64
N LEU A 375 -3.41 -22.29 -38.77
CA LEU A 375 -3.19 -22.75 -37.39
C LEU A 375 -2.64 -24.18 -37.34
N ALA A 376 -3.09 -25.07 -38.23
CA ALA A 376 -2.55 -26.42 -38.36
C ALA A 376 -1.08 -26.40 -38.83
N THR A 377 -0.73 -25.50 -39.76
CA THR A 377 0.65 -25.30 -40.21
C THR A 377 1.53 -24.78 -39.07
N LEU A 378 1.02 -23.85 -38.27
CA LEU A 378 1.73 -23.33 -37.10
C LEU A 378 1.97 -24.44 -36.05
N ARG A 379 0.96 -25.25 -35.77
CA ARG A 379 1.07 -26.42 -34.89
C ARG A 379 2.16 -27.39 -35.38
N LYS A 380 2.17 -27.70 -36.68
CA LYS A 380 3.15 -28.58 -37.31
C LYS A 380 4.59 -28.03 -37.16
N VAL A 381 4.79 -26.73 -37.35
CA VAL A 381 6.11 -26.08 -37.16
C VAL A 381 6.60 -26.20 -35.72
N VAL A 382 5.71 -26.11 -34.73
CA VAL A 382 6.09 -26.30 -33.32
C VAL A 382 6.35 -27.78 -33.01
N GLU A 383 5.58 -28.70 -33.58
CA GLU A 383 5.76 -30.15 -33.41
C GLU A 383 7.07 -30.66 -34.03
N GLU A 384 7.49 -30.11 -35.18
CA GLU A 384 8.68 -30.51 -35.94
C GLU A 384 10.01 -29.92 -35.43
N ASP A 385 10.07 -29.37 -34.20
CA ASP A 385 11.30 -28.90 -33.56
C ASP A 385 12.10 -27.88 -34.39
N PHE A 386 11.40 -26.88 -34.96
CA PHE A 386 12.06 -25.72 -35.55
C PHE A 386 12.75 -24.86 -34.48
N ASP A 387 13.75 -24.07 -34.88
CA ASP A 387 14.35 -23.10 -33.97
C ASP A 387 13.34 -22.02 -33.58
N ILE A 388 13.46 -21.50 -32.37
CA ILE A 388 12.54 -20.54 -31.76
C ILE A 388 12.36 -19.32 -32.68
N LYS A 389 13.45 -18.85 -33.30
CA LYS A 389 13.40 -17.69 -34.19
C LYS A 389 12.59 -17.97 -35.45
N SER A 390 12.70 -19.17 -36.04
CA SER A 390 11.84 -19.61 -37.14
C SER A 390 10.38 -19.76 -36.71
N ILE A 391 10.11 -20.31 -35.54
CA ILE A 391 8.74 -20.37 -34.96
C ILE A 391 8.16 -18.95 -34.82
N GLY A 392 8.96 -18.00 -34.32
CA GLY A 392 8.58 -16.59 -34.21
C GLY A 392 8.23 -15.94 -35.57
N LYS A 393 8.99 -16.25 -36.62
CA LYS A 393 8.67 -15.78 -37.99
C LYS A 393 7.40 -16.42 -38.53
N THR A 394 7.18 -17.71 -38.28
CA THR A 394 5.94 -18.40 -38.67
C THR A 394 4.72 -17.80 -37.98
N LEU A 395 4.83 -17.46 -36.69
CA LEU A 395 3.79 -16.76 -35.93
C LEU A 395 3.47 -15.38 -36.52
N GLU A 396 4.48 -14.63 -36.95
CA GLU A 396 4.28 -13.33 -37.60
C GLU A 396 3.50 -13.45 -38.92
N ILE A 397 3.95 -14.36 -39.79
CA ILE A 397 3.31 -14.59 -41.10
C ILE A 397 1.89 -15.12 -40.91
N ALA A 398 1.68 -16.06 -39.98
CA ALA A 398 0.37 -16.58 -39.65
C ALA A 398 -0.57 -15.48 -39.14
N ARG A 399 -0.10 -14.63 -38.22
CA ARG A 399 -0.87 -13.48 -37.71
C ARG A 399 -1.30 -12.55 -38.85
N ASP A 400 -0.39 -12.23 -39.76
CA ASP A 400 -0.67 -11.27 -40.84
C ASP A 400 -1.62 -11.84 -41.89
N ASN A 401 -1.55 -13.15 -42.17
CA ASN A 401 -2.53 -13.84 -43.01
C ASN A 401 -3.91 -13.89 -42.32
N ILE A 402 -3.97 -14.25 -41.03
CA ILE A 402 -5.23 -14.32 -40.27
C ILE A 402 -5.89 -12.95 -40.16
N LYS A 403 -5.11 -11.88 -39.95
CA LYS A 403 -5.63 -10.49 -39.91
C LYS A 403 -6.37 -10.08 -41.17
N ARG A 404 -6.04 -10.68 -42.32
CA ARG A 404 -6.74 -10.40 -43.60
C ARG A 404 -8.13 -11.03 -43.63
N GLU A 405 -8.35 -12.13 -42.90
CA GLU A 405 -9.64 -12.83 -42.83
C GLU A 405 -10.47 -12.44 -41.60
N VAL A 406 -9.83 -12.16 -40.46
CA VAL A 406 -10.48 -11.90 -39.17
C VAL A 406 -9.81 -10.71 -38.46
N LEU A 407 -10.52 -9.58 -38.38
CA LEU A 407 -10.01 -8.33 -37.82
C LEU A 407 -9.94 -8.29 -36.28
N HIS A 408 -10.71 -9.13 -35.57
CA HIS A 408 -10.88 -9.05 -34.12
C HIS A 408 -10.87 -10.43 -33.41
N ALA A 409 -9.75 -11.15 -33.52
CA ALA A 409 -9.51 -12.35 -32.72
C ALA A 409 -8.55 -12.07 -31.55
N ASN A 410 -8.97 -12.38 -30.32
CA ASN A 410 -8.17 -12.14 -29.11
C ASN A 410 -6.79 -12.81 -29.17
N PHE A 411 -6.66 -13.95 -29.84
CA PHE A 411 -5.40 -14.69 -29.97
C PHE A 411 -4.38 -14.03 -30.93
N LEU A 412 -4.76 -13.04 -31.75
CA LEU A 412 -3.82 -12.29 -32.59
C LEU A 412 -2.82 -11.47 -31.75
N TRP A 413 -3.24 -11.06 -30.56
CA TRP A 413 -2.38 -10.38 -29.60
C TRP A 413 -1.35 -11.34 -29.01
N ASP A 414 -1.78 -12.55 -28.62
CA ASP A 414 -0.89 -13.60 -28.10
C ASP A 414 0.14 -14.03 -29.15
N MET A 415 -0.28 -14.21 -30.42
CA MET A 415 0.65 -14.47 -31.53
C MET A 415 1.68 -13.36 -31.71
N SER A 416 1.28 -12.09 -31.54
CA SER A 416 2.20 -10.95 -31.64
C SER A 416 3.22 -10.95 -30.52
N LYS A 417 2.80 -11.31 -29.30
CA LYS A 417 3.68 -11.43 -28.14
C LYS A 417 4.72 -12.54 -28.36
N TYR A 418 4.28 -13.75 -28.70
CA TYR A 418 5.19 -14.87 -28.96
C TYR A 418 6.14 -14.57 -30.13
N SER A 419 5.66 -13.98 -31.22
CA SER A 419 6.50 -13.57 -32.36
C SER A 419 7.63 -12.64 -31.92
N ASN A 420 7.30 -11.58 -31.17
CA ASN A 420 8.28 -10.59 -30.72
C ASN A 420 9.31 -11.17 -29.75
N ASP A 421 8.87 -12.01 -28.81
CA ASP A 421 9.74 -12.63 -27.83
C ASP A 421 10.69 -13.64 -28.50
N TYR A 422 10.19 -14.40 -29.47
CA TYR A 422 10.94 -15.47 -30.13
C TYR A 422 11.92 -14.97 -31.19
N GLN A 423 11.63 -13.86 -31.86
CA GLN A 423 12.54 -13.28 -32.85
C GLN A 423 13.83 -12.70 -32.22
N ARG A 424 13.80 -12.39 -30.92
CA ARG A 424 14.94 -11.84 -30.16
C ARG A 424 15.93 -12.91 -29.71
N ILE A 425 15.59 -14.19 -29.86
CA ILE A 425 16.42 -15.32 -29.43
C ILE A 425 17.45 -15.65 -30.52
N GLU A 426 18.62 -16.13 -30.11
CA GLU A 426 19.69 -16.56 -31.02
C GLU A 426 19.22 -17.71 -31.92
N PRO A 427 19.71 -17.78 -33.18
CA PRO A 427 19.33 -18.83 -34.11
C PRO A 427 19.76 -20.22 -33.61
N ASN A 428 19.08 -21.27 -34.08
CA ASN A 428 19.37 -22.68 -33.79
C ASN A 428 19.10 -23.12 -32.33
N ILE A 429 18.40 -22.29 -31.55
CA ILE A 429 17.91 -22.66 -30.22
C ILE A 429 16.46 -23.13 -30.36
N GLY A 430 16.15 -24.37 -29.96
CA GLY A 430 14.80 -24.93 -29.93
C GLY A 430 14.05 -24.62 -28.64
N LEU A 431 12.73 -24.82 -28.65
CA LEU A 431 11.89 -24.68 -27.46
C LEU A 431 12.24 -25.75 -26.42
N GLY A 432 12.23 -25.39 -25.14
CA GLY A 432 12.25 -26.39 -24.07
C GLY A 432 10.99 -27.26 -24.10
N PHE A 433 11.04 -28.47 -23.51
CA PHE A 433 9.90 -29.40 -23.50
C PHE A 433 8.61 -28.75 -22.97
N ASN A 434 8.71 -28.05 -21.84
CA ASN A 434 7.57 -27.35 -21.24
C ASN A 434 7.09 -26.16 -22.09
N GLU A 435 8.01 -25.39 -22.69
CA GLU A 435 7.66 -24.25 -23.56
C GLU A 435 6.95 -24.72 -24.84
N LYS A 436 7.38 -25.87 -25.38
CA LYS A 436 6.75 -26.53 -26.54
C LYS A 436 5.33 -26.99 -26.20
N GLU A 437 5.15 -27.68 -25.08
CA GLU A 437 3.83 -28.16 -24.62
C GLU A 437 2.86 -27.00 -24.34
N ASP A 438 3.34 -25.92 -23.72
CA ASP A 438 2.51 -24.73 -23.44
C ASP A 438 2.08 -24.03 -24.74
N LEU A 439 3.01 -23.84 -25.69
CA LEU A 439 2.69 -23.24 -26.99
C LEU A 439 1.72 -24.09 -27.82
N LEU A 440 1.89 -25.42 -27.82
CA LEU A 440 0.97 -26.34 -28.51
C LEU A 440 -0.44 -26.28 -27.91
N ARG A 441 -0.55 -26.18 -26.58
CA ARG A 441 -1.83 -26.03 -25.89
C ARG A 441 -2.54 -24.74 -26.29
N GLU A 442 -1.81 -23.64 -26.40
CA GLU A 442 -2.37 -22.36 -26.88
C GLU A 442 -2.85 -22.46 -28.33
N ILE A 443 -2.06 -23.06 -29.22
CA ILE A 443 -2.45 -23.26 -30.63
C ILE A 443 -3.71 -24.13 -30.74
N ASP A 444 -3.78 -25.23 -29.98
CA ASP A 444 -4.96 -26.10 -29.94
C ASP A 444 -6.21 -25.37 -29.44
N TYR A 445 -6.04 -24.47 -28.46
CA TYR A 445 -7.11 -23.60 -27.99
C TYR A 445 -7.58 -22.64 -29.11
N TRP A 446 -6.66 -22.03 -29.86
CA TRP A 446 -6.99 -21.16 -30.99
C TRP A 446 -7.72 -21.91 -32.12
N ILE A 447 -7.32 -23.14 -32.42
CA ILE A 447 -8.00 -24.02 -33.39
C ILE A 447 -9.43 -24.29 -32.91
N LYS A 448 -9.61 -24.66 -31.64
CA LYS A 448 -10.93 -24.99 -31.06
C LYS A 448 -11.90 -23.80 -31.07
N ILE A 449 -11.42 -22.59 -30.79
CA ILE A 449 -12.25 -21.38 -30.89
C ILE A 449 -12.63 -21.11 -32.34
N SER A 450 -11.66 -21.19 -33.26
CA SER A 450 -11.88 -20.97 -34.68
C SER A 450 -12.92 -21.95 -35.25
N GLN A 451 -12.83 -23.24 -34.91
CA GLN A 451 -13.83 -24.25 -35.31
C GLN A 451 -15.25 -23.94 -34.81
N LYS A 452 -15.40 -23.45 -33.57
CA LYS A 452 -16.70 -23.03 -33.03
C LYS A 452 -17.29 -21.82 -33.76
N HIS A 453 -16.43 -20.95 -34.28
CA HIS A 453 -16.87 -19.78 -35.05
C HIS A 453 -17.38 -20.20 -36.44
N TYR A 454 -16.69 -21.13 -37.12
CA TYR A 454 -17.14 -21.67 -38.42
C TYR A 454 -18.37 -22.56 -38.32
N ALA A 455 -18.64 -23.21 -37.18
CA ALA A 455 -19.84 -24.05 -37.00
C ALA A 455 -21.14 -23.25 -36.73
N LYS A 456 -21.06 -21.92 -36.56
CA LYS A 456 -22.20 -21.02 -36.33
C LYS A 456 -22.70 -20.32 -37.60
N PHE A 457 -22.00 -20.50 -38.70
CA PHE A 457 -22.39 -20.10 -40.06
C PHE A 457 -22.55 -21.36 -40.91
#